data_AF-A0A3C0GE38-F1
#
_entry.id   AF-A0A3C0GE38-F1
#
_cell.length_a   1.000
_cell.length_b   1.000
_cell.length_c   1.000
_cell.angle_alpha   90.00
_cell.angle_beta   90.00
_cell.angle_gamma   90.00
#
_symmetry.space_group_name_H-M   'P 1'
#
loop_
_entity.id
_entity.type
_entity.pdbx_description
1 polymer ?
#
loop_
_entity_poly.entity_id
_entity_poly.type
_entity_poly.pdbx_seq_one_letter_code
_entity_poly.pdbx_strand_id
1 'polypeptide(L)'
;MSLNLRFPKLSTALLLSIILTSCSKDADLLSEYVINDTDQYSEIGILIRNDFVTTQPNQSIVIDVLSNDDFPNWENVKIISVSSPNNGQVILNDNKTVTYIPDGFINTEDTSSSDQTPTPEPEPETTPEPETTPEPEPTPEPETSTEEPVEDTFTYTTEVTNPEDNTTTTEEATVTVIVTNSTLATSGENVYYVTTSGNSNNDGKSENSAWSLQHALNMATAGNIVHIKAGNYGNLKLEQSNNGTGNNPINFVGYKNTPGDIISSNGSTFTYGDDINLIEMPLINGYNANSLGTDIAIFS
;
A
#
# COMPACT_ATOMS: atom_id res chain seq x y z
N MET A 1 107.29 17.53 -2.19
CA MET A 1 106.88 16.71 -3.35
C MET A 1 105.36 16.68 -3.38
N SER A 2 104.73 17.71 -3.95
CA SER A 2 103.28 17.75 -4.19
C SER A 2 103.04 18.81 -5.26
N LEU A 3 102.71 18.37 -6.46
CA LEU A 3 102.17 19.21 -7.52
C LEU A 3 101.03 18.45 -8.20
N ASN A 4 100.17 19.24 -8.84
CA ASN A 4 99.06 18.90 -9.74
C ASN A 4 97.70 18.72 -9.07
N LEU A 5 96.61 19.16 -9.67
CA LEU A 5 96.26 20.24 -10.59
C LEU A 5 94.71 20.21 -10.58
N ARG A 6 94.06 21.30 -10.97
CA ARG A 6 92.61 21.53 -10.79
C ARG A 6 91.81 21.19 -12.07
N PHE A 7 90.48 21.02 -11.89
CA PHE A 7 89.33 21.06 -12.83
C PHE A 7 88.92 19.72 -13.52
N PRO A 8 87.68 19.53 -14.06
CA PRO A 8 86.42 20.33 -14.10
C PRO A 8 85.11 19.50 -13.85
N LYS A 9 83.97 20.09 -14.25
CA LYS A 9 82.54 19.68 -14.18
C LYS A 9 82.12 18.41 -14.95
N LEU A 10 80.93 17.93 -14.57
CA LEU A 10 79.85 17.30 -15.37
C LEU A 10 80.01 15.82 -15.77
N SER A 11 79.18 14.94 -15.18
CA SER A 11 78.60 13.81 -15.92
C SER A 11 77.35 13.26 -15.23
N THR A 12 76.47 12.76 -16.09
CA THR A 12 75.09 12.30 -15.96
C THR A 12 74.86 11.04 -15.11
N ALA A 13 73.66 10.98 -14.52
CA ALA A 13 72.79 9.82 -14.34
C ALA A 13 73.37 8.53 -13.72
N LEU A 14 72.87 8.15 -12.53
CA LEU A 14 72.46 6.77 -12.27
C LEU A 14 71.53 6.67 -11.04
N LEU A 15 70.50 5.85 -11.20
CA LEU A 15 69.54 5.35 -10.20
C LEU A 15 70.14 5.01 -8.82
N LEU A 16 69.40 5.31 -7.75
CA LEU A 16 68.89 4.40 -6.70
C LEU A 16 68.34 5.28 -5.57
N SER A 17 67.03 5.24 -5.32
CA SER A 17 66.43 4.40 -4.27
C SER A 17 66.66 4.96 -2.86
N ILE A 18 65.57 5.41 -2.22
CA ILE A 18 65.04 4.93 -0.93
C ILE A 18 64.16 6.03 -0.32
N ILE A 19 62.87 5.72 -0.34
CA ILE A 19 61.75 6.42 0.30
C ILE A 19 61.76 6.05 1.78
N LEU A 20 61.82 7.05 2.67
CA LEU A 20 61.39 7.04 4.08
C LEU A 20 61.35 8.52 4.47
N THR A 21 60.31 9.20 4.94
CA THR A 21 59.06 8.86 5.62
C THR A 21 58.17 10.09 5.53
N SER A 22 56.89 9.94 5.16
CA SER A 22 55.86 10.87 5.63
C SER A 22 54.63 10.05 5.96
N CYS A 23 54.32 10.00 7.24
CA CYS A 23 53.17 9.31 7.79
C CYS A 23 51.87 9.85 7.18
N SER A 24 51.11 9.00 6.49
CA SER A 24 49.66 9.07 6.57
C SER A 24 49.21 7.98 7.53
N LYS A 25 48.74 8.43 8.69
CA LYS A 25 48.02 7.64 9.68
C LYS A 25 46.75 7.06 9.06
N ASP A 26 46.48 5.80 9.39
CA ASP A 26 45.14 5.23 9.61
C ASP A 26 44.05 5.60 8.60
N ALA A 27 44.17 5.06 7.39
CA ALA A 27 43.02 4.84 6.51
C ALA A 27 43.21 3.52 5.74
N ASP A 28 43.53 2.47 6.48
CA ASP A 28 43.40 1.10 5.99
C ASP A 28 41.97 0.68 6.27
N LEU A 29 41.05 0.99 5.34
CA LEU A 29 39.75 0.35 5.10
C LEU A 29 39.23 0.81 3.73
N LEU A 30 39.98 0.53 2.67
CA LEU A 30 39.45 0.45 1.29
C LEU A 30 40.23 -0.62 0.50
N SER A 31 40.46 -1.78 1.09
CA SER A 31 40.61 -3.02 0.33
C SER A 31 39.21 -3.64 0.24
N GLU A 32 38.66 -4.03 -0.90
CA GLU A 32 39.11 -4.06 -2.27
C GLU A 32 37.82 -4.34 -3.05
N TYR A 33 37.30 -3.37 -3.80
CA TYR A 33 36.28 -3.66 -4.81
C TYR A 33 37.01 -4.27 -6.00
N VAL A 34 37.29 -5.56 -5.89
CA VAL A 34 37.54 -6.41 -7.06
C VAL A 34 36.21 -7.07 -7.36
N ILE A 35 35.46 -6.46 -8.29
CA ILE A 35 34.59 -7.26 -9.15
C ILE A 35 35.53 -8.11 -9.98
N ASN A 36 35.72 -9.35 -9.55
CA ASN A 36 36.12 -10.41 -10.46
C ASN A 36 34.82 -10.91 -11.10
N ASP A 37 34.62 -10.51 -12.36
CA ASP A 37 33.63 -11.12 -13.25
C ASP A 37 33.87 -12.64 -13.25
N THR A 38 32.81 -13.43 -12.97
CA THR A 38 32.72 -14.90 -13.13
C THR A 38 32.97 -15.80 -11.91
N ASP A 39 32.49 -15.46 -10.69
CA ASP A 39 32.29 -16.44 -9.60
C ASP A 39 31.21 -16.02 -8.55
N GLN A 40 30.23 -15.18 -8.90
CA GLN A 40 29.22 -14.64 -7.96
C GLN A 40 27.85 -15.32 -8.09
N TYR A 41 27.79 -16.65 -7.96
CA TYR A 41 26.59 -17.35 -7.52
C TYR A 41 26.88 -17.86 -6.10
N SER A 42 26.24 -17.29 -5.06
CA SER A 42 26.02 -17.89 -3.72
C SER A 42 25.79 -16.87 -2.59
N GLU A 43 25.32 -15.66 -2.86
CA GLU A 43 24.39 -15.02 -1.91
C GLU A 43 23.11 -14.80 -2.70
N ILE A 44 22.22 -15.81 -2.67
CA ILE A 44 20.81 -15.58 -2.98
C ILE A 44 20.33 -14.67 -1.85
N GLY A 45 20.55 -13.36 -1.97
CA GLY A 45 19.82 -12.40 -1.18
C GLY A 45 18.37 -12.57 -1.57
N ILE A 46 17.61 -13.30 -0.77
CA ILE A 46 16.17 -13.25 -0.87
C ILE A 46 15.82 -11.80 -0.51
N LEU A 47 15.00 -11.15 -1.33
CA LEU A 47 14.48 -9.83 -1.02
C LEU A 47 13.01 -9.99 -0.67
N ILE A 48 12.78 -10.58 0.50
CA ILE A 48 11.45 -10.62 1.10
C ILE A 48 11.13 -9.24 1.67
N ARG A 49 9.93 -8.73 1.44
CA ARG A 49 9.49 -7.40 1.87
C ARG A 49 8.23 -7.51 2.71
N ASN A 50 8.13 -6.65 3.73
CA ASN A 50 6.94 -6.61 4.56
C ASN A 50 5.71 -6.19 3.75
N ASP A 51 4.57 -6.76 4.12
CA ASP A 51 3.28 -6.40 3.56
C ASP A 51 2.50 -5.49 4.48
N PHE A 52 1.62 -4.71 3.87
CA PHE A 52 0.66 -3.91 4.59
C PHE A 52 -0.69 -4.00 3.90
N VAL A 53 -1.72 -4.35 4.65
CA VAL A 53 -3.09 -4.49 4.14
C VAL A 53 -4.08 -3.81 5.08
N THR A 54 -5.26 -3.49 4.55
CA THR A 54 -6.37 -2.95 5.36
C THR A 54 -7.60 -3.82 5.13
N THR A 55 -8.34 -4.10 6.18
CA THR A 55 -9.61 -4.84 6.11
C THR A 55 -10.65 -4.24 7.06
N GLN A 56 -11.90 -4.69 6.91
CA GLN A 56 -12.99 -4.38 7.82
C GLN A 56 -13.15 -5.49 8.87
N PRO A 57 -13.70 -5.17 10.06
CA PRO A 57 -14.04 -6.18 11.05
C PRO A 57 -14.99 -7.23 10.48
N ASN A 58 -14.80 -8.48 10.90
CA ASN A 58 -15.53 -9.66 10.42
C ASN A 58 -15.43 -9.94 8.91
N GLN A 59 -14.57 -9.22 8.18
CA GLN A 59 -14.36 -9.43 6.74
C GLN A 59 -13.00 -10.08 6.50
N SER A 60 -13.02 -11.33 6.06
CA SER A 60 -11.80 -12.05 5.68
C SER A 60 -11.20 -11.47 4.41
N ILE A 61 -9.87 -11.40 4.33
CA ILE A 61 -9.10 -10.96 3.17
C ILE A 61 -8.08 -12.04 2.74
N VAL A 62 -7.90 -12.22 1.43
CA VAL A 62 -6.83 -13.03 0.85
C VAL A 62 -5.68 -12.12 0.46
N ILE A 63 -4.46 -12.45 0.89
CA ILE A 63 -3.26 -11.63 0.74
C ILE A 63 -2.22 -12.44 -0.02
N ASP A 64 -1.75 -11.89 -1.15
CA ASP A 64 -0.58 -12.41 -1.86
C ASP A 64 0.69 -11.78 -1.30
N VAL A 65 1.21 -12.39 -0.24
CA VAL A 65 2.40 -11.94 0.51
C VAL A 65 3.71 -12.05 -0.29
N LEU A 66 3.69 -12.68 -1.47
CA LEU A 66 4.88 -12.77 -2.33
C LEU A 66 4.85 -11.74 -3.46
N SER A 67 3.74 -11.02 -3.63
CA SER A 67 3.52 -10.10 -4.77
C SER A 67 4.53 -8.96 -4.82
N ASN A 68 5.02 -8.54 -3.65
CA ASN A 68 6.00 -7.51 -3.48
C ASN A 68 7.39 -8.09 -3.14
N ASP A 69 7.70 -9.34 -3.44
CA ASP A 69 9.04 -9.89 -3.19
C ASP A 69 9.89 -9.93 -4.46
N ASP A 70 11.18 -10.21 -4.33
CA ASP A 70 12.06 -10.46 -5.48
C ASP A 70 12.87 -11.75 -5.26
N PHE A 71 12.44 -12.82 -5.93
CA PHE A 71 13.08 -14.12 -5.89
C PHE A 71 13.77 -14.42 -7.22
N PRO A 72 15.03 -14.92 -7.21
CA PRO A 72 15.71 -15.33 -8.44
C PRO A 72 15.02 -16.50 -9.18
N ASN A 73 14.33 -17.37 -8.43
CA ASN A 73 13.60 -18.50 -8.99
C ASN A 73 12.26 -18.72 -8.27
N TRP A 74 11.20 -18.14 -8.84
CA TRP A 74 9.83 -18.20 -8.34
C TRP A 74 9.23 -19.61 -8.26
N GLU A 75 9.70 -20.56 -9.08
CA GLU A 75 9.18 -21.94 -9.09
C GLU A 75 9.53 -22.70 -7.80
N ASN A 76 10.65 -22.34 -7.17
CA ASN A 76 11.18 -23.03 -6.00
C ASN A 76 10.80 -22.37 -4.66
N VAL A 77 10.03 -21.28 -4.68
CA VAL A 77 9.59 -20.57 -3.47
C VAL A 77 8.42 -21.29 -2.83
N LYS A 78 8.50 -21.50 -1.51
CA LYS A 78 7.40 -22.01 -0.68
C LYS A 78 7.20 -21.12 0.52
N ILE A 79 5.97 -20.97 0.98
CA ILE A 79 5.68 -20.47 2.33
C ILE A 79 5.62 -21.70 3.24
N ILE A 80 6.52 -21.78 4.21
CA ILE A 80 6.65 -22.96 5.08
C ILE A 80 5.97 -22.77 6.44
N SER A 81 5.75 -21.52 6.86
CA SER A 81 5.04 -21.20 8.10
C SER A 81 4.43 -19.81 8.05
N VAL A 82 3.34 -19.68 8.82
CA VAL A 82 2.70 -18.40 9.18
C VAL A 82 2.54 -18.39 10.70
N SER A 83 2.77 -17.24 11.34
CA SER A 83 2.50 -17.08 12.78
C SER A 83 1.05 -16.67 13.02
N SER A 84 0.58 -16.84 14.26
CA SER A 84 -0.76 -16.40 14.65
C SER A 84 -0.73 -14.91 15.02
N PRO A 85 -1.68 -14.11 14.51
CA PRO A 85 -1.82 -12.72 14.91
C PRO A 85 -2.50 -12.58 16.29
N ASN A 86 -2.58 -11.36 16.82
CA ASN A 86 -3.21 -11.11 18.13
C ASN A 86 -4.73 -10.91 18.05
N ASN A 87 -5.24 -10.43 16.90
CA ASN A 87 -6.63 -10.00 16.73
C ASN A 87 -7.27 -10.63 15.49
N GLY A 88 -7.03 -11.93 15.29
CA GLY A 88 -7.63 -12.69 14.21
C GLY A 88 -7.02 -14.07 14.03
N GLN A 89 -7.20 -14.62 12.83
CA GLN A 89 -6.65 -15.89 12.41
C GLN A 89 -6.03 -15.78 11.01
N VAL A 90 -4.91 -16.47 10.80
CA VAL A 90 -4.27 -16.60 9.49
C VAL A 90 -4.30 -18.05 9.04
N ILE A 91 -4.67 -18.26 7.78
CA ILE A 91 -4.71 -19.56 7.12
C ILE A 91 -3.79 -19.49 5.90
N LEU A 92 -2.82 -20.40 5.80
CA LEU A 92 -2.01 -20.57 4.59
C LEU A 92 -2.81 -21.36 3.54
N ASN A 93 -2.97 -20.81 2.35
CA ASN A 93 -3.70 -21.44 1.25
C ASN A 93 -2.76 -22.24 0.33
N ASP A 94 -3.32 -23.24 -0.37
CA ASP A 94 -2.57 -24.10 -1.30
C ASP A 94 -1.94 -23.34 -2.48
N ASN A 95 -2.50 -22.18 -2.84
CA ASN A 95 -2.02 -21.33 -3.93
C ASN A 95 -0.93 -20.33 -3.52
N LYS A 96 -0.27 -20.53 -2.37
CA LYS A 96 0.79 -19.65 -1.82
C LYS A 96 0.32 -18.24 -1.41
N THR A 97 -0.98 -18.06 -1.17
CA THR A 97 -1.54 -16.86 -0.53
C THR A 97 -1.86 -17.14 0.93
N VAL A 98 -2.16 -16.11 1.73
CA VAL A 98 -2.65 -16.25 3.10
C VAL A 98 -4.03 -15.62 3.23
N THR A 99 -4.94 -16.25 3.97
CA THR A 99 -6.23 -15.67 4.35
C THR A 99 -6.17 -15.17 5.77
N TYR A 100 -6.36 -13.87 5.97
CA TYR A 100 -6.53 -13.27 7.28
C TYR A 100 -8.02 -13.10 7.59
N ILE A 101 -8.44 -13.54 8.78
CA ILE A 101 -9.79 -13.44 9.31
C ILE A 101 -9.71 -12.61 10.59
N PRO A 102 -10.11 -11.32 10.59
CA PRO A 102 -10.09 -10.50 11.79
C PRO A 102 -11.07 -11.03 12.82
N ASP A 103 -10.70 -10.92 14.09
CA ASP A 103 -11.66 -11.05 15.17
C ASP A 103 -12.68 -9.92 15.05
N GLY A 104 -13.97 -10.21 15.21
CA GLY A 104 -15.00 -9.17 15.23
C GLY A 104 -14.75 -8.16 16.34
N PHE A 105 -15.11 -6.88 16.12
CA PHE A 105 -15.07 -5.90 17.20
C PHE A 105 -15.93 -6.37 18.38
N ILE A 106 -15.27 -6.68 19.50
CA ILE A 106 -15.95 -6.69 20.80
C ILE A 106 -15.88 -5.26 21.30
N ASN A 107 -16.99 -4.52 21.14
CA ASN A 107 -17.13 -3.23 21.81
C ASN A 107 -17.00 -3.45 23.31
N THR A 108 -15.92 -2.93 23.90
CA THR A 108 -15.65 -3.02 25.34
C THR A 108 -16.67 -2.23 26.17
N GLU A 109 -17.55 -1.45 25.53
CA GLU A 109 -18.68 -0.77 26.15
C GLU A 109 -19.93 -1.65 26.32
N ASP A 110 -20.06 -2.79 25.63
CA ASP A 110 -21.22 -3.69 25.76
C ASP A 110 -21.08 -4.67 26.94
N THR A 111 -20.44 -4.20 28.01
CA THR A 111 -20.38 -4.88 29.31
C THR A 111 -21.06 -4.05 30.40
N SER A 112 -22.32 -3.66 30.17
CA SER A 112 -23.22 -3.30 31.28
C SER A 112 -24.52 -4.11 31.20
N SER A 113 -24.52 -5.13 32.06
CA SER A 113 -25.65 -5.97 32.40
C SER A 113 -26.78 -5.17 33.09
N SER A 114 -28.02 -5.44 32.67
CA SER A 114 -29.25 -5.48 33.49
C SER A 114 -29.73 -4.18 34.17
N ASP A 115 -30.88 -3.65 33.75
CA ASP A 115 -32.14 -3.74 34.52
C ASP A 115 -33.32 -3.16 33.70
N GLN A 116 -34.21 -4.02 33.19
CA GLN A 116 -35.50 -3.57 32.65
C GLN A 116 -36.51 -3.52 33.80
N THR A 117 -36.67 -2.34 34.40
CA THR A 117 -37.86 -2.06 35.21
C THR A 117 -38.98 -1.60 34.27
N PRO A 118 -40.16 -2.24 34.24
CA PRO A 118 -41.27 -1.73 33.44
C PRO A 118 -41.89 -0.52 34.16
N THR A 119 -41.78 0.65 33.54
CA THR A 119 -42.49 1.88 33.92
C THR A 119 -44.00 1.70 33.65
N PRO A 120 -44.90 2.06 34.57
CA PRO A 120 -46.34 1.86 34.38
C PRO A 120 -46.94 2.81 33.35
N GLU A 121 -47.94 2.28 32.65
CA GLU A 121 -48.82 2.88 31.64
C GLU A 121 -49.55 4.14 32.15
N PRO A 122 -49.65 5.25 31.38
CA PRO A 122 -50.38 6.43 31.81
C PRO A 122 -51.89 6.32 31.51
N GLU A 123 -52.71 6.76 32.47
CA GLU A 123 -54.15 6.98 32.31
C GLU A 123 -54.47 8.10 31.29
N PRO A 124 -55.66 8.11 30.65
CA PRO A 124 -55.96 9.07 29.60
C PRO A 124 -56.54 10.37 30.18
N GLU A 125 -55.87 11.50 29.95
CA GLU A 125 -56.47 12.82 30.13
C GLU A 125 -56.51 13.65 28.83
N THR A 126 -57.75 14.06 28.55
CA THR A 126 -58.28 15.23 27.82
C THR A 126 -57.43 15.96 26.78
N THR A 127 -58.04 16.06 25.60
CA THR A 127 -57.75 16.93 24.46
C THR A 127 -57.45 18.40 24.82
N PRO A 128 -56.29 18.94 24.42
CA PRO A 128 -56.09 20.38 24.25
C PRO A 128 -56.20 20.82 22.78
N GLU A 129 -56.49 22.11 22.64
CA GLU A 129 -56.67 22.92 21.42
C GLU A 129 -55.49 22.86 20.43
N PRO A 130 -55.65 23.28 19.16
CA PRO A 130 -54.57 23.23 18.17
C PRO A 130 -53.50 24.28 18.50
N GLU A 131 -52.39 23.82 19.08
CA GLU A 131 -51.17 24.60 19.19
C GLU A 131 -50.45 24.71 17.83
N THR A 132 -49.84 25.87 17.61
CA THR A 132 -49.02 26.20 16.45
C THR A 132 -47.88 25.19 16.26
N THR A 133 -47.72 24.72 15.02
CA THR A 133 -46.64 23.83 14.59
C THR A 133 -45.28 24.33 15.11
N PRO A 134 -44.59 23.58 16.00
CA PRO A 134 -43.23 23.92 16.37
C PRO A 134 -42.33 23.76 15.15
N GLU A 135 -41.45 24.75 14.96
CA GLU A 135 -40.34 24.68 14.02
C GLU A 135 -39.53 23.41 14.33
N PRO A 136 -39.13 22.61 13.32
CA PRO A 136 -38.44 21.34 13.58
C PRO A 136 -37.16 21.63 14.36
N GLU A 137 -37.01 20.97 15.52
CA GLU A 137 -35.75 20.95 16.24
C GLU A 137 -34.64 20.48 15.29
N PRO A 138 -33.43 21.06 15.36
CA PRO A 138 -32.32 20.59 14.56
C PRO A 138 -32.11 19.11 14.85
N THR A 139 -32.19 18.28 13.79
CA THR A 139 -31.77 16.89 13.83
C THR A 139 -30.40 16.83 14.51
N PRO A 140 -30.20 16.01 15.55
CA PRO A 140 -28.88 15.87 16.15
C PRO A 140 -27.91 15.49 15.02
N GLU A 141 -26.83 16.27 14.87
CA GLU A 141 -25.72 15.87 14.03
C GLU A 141 -25.32 14.45 14.45
N PRO A 142 -25.11 13.52 13.50
CA PRO A 142 -24.64 12.19 13.88
C PRO A 142 -23.34 12.38 14.66
N GLU A 143 -23.32 11.95 15.91
CA GLU A 143 -22.07 11.87 16.65
C GLU A 143 -21.20 10.86 15.91
N THR A 144 -20.16 11.37 15.26
CA THR A 144 -19.14 10.58 14.62
C THR A 144 -18.40 9.81 15.71
N SER A 145 -18.84 8.58 15.98
CA SER A 145 -18.03 7.60 16.71
C SER A 145 -16.83 7.27 15.82
N THR A 146 -15.73 8.00 16.00
CA THR A 146 -14.46 7.70 15.36
C THR A 146 -13.91 6.45 16.04
N GLU A 147 -14.30 5.28 15.52
CA GLU A 147 -13.65 4.02 15.90
C GLU A 147 -12.22 4.04 15.37
N GLU A 148 -11.26 4.02 16.30
CA GLU A 148 -9.83 4.01 15.97
C GLU A 148 -9.48 2.74 15.19
N PRO A 149 -8.62 2.83 14.15
CA PRO A 149 -8.12 1.66 13.45
C PRO A 149 -7.36 0.74 14.43
N VAL A 150 -7.61 -0.56 14.36
CA VAL A 150 -6.89 -1.58 15.11
C VAL A 150 -5.80 -2.16 14.22
N GLU A 151 -4.55 -2.08 14.68
CA GLU A 151 -3.43 -2.74 14.01
C GLU A 151 -3.25 -4.17 14.55
N ASP A 152 -3.04 -5.11 13.63
CA ASP A 152 -2.70 -6.50 13.90
C ASP A 152 -1.53 -6.92 13.01
N THR A 153 -0.76 -7.92 13.44
CA THR A 153 0.45 -8.34 12.73
C THR A 153 0.66 -9.84 12.79
N PHE A 154 1.15 -10.42 11.70
CA PHE A 154 1.68 -11.78 11.68
C PHE A 154 2.92 -11.84 10.79
N THR A 155 3.65 -12.94 10.86
CA THR A 155 4.83 -13.21 10.03
C THR A 155 4.58 -14.39 9.11
N TYR A 156 5.25 -14.40 7.97
CA TYR A 156 5.36 -15.57 7.10
C TYR A 156 6.84 -15.87 6.84
N THR A 157 7.15 -17.16 6.72
CA THR A 157 8.51 -17.63 6.42
C THR A 157 8.52 -18.31 5.07
N THR A 158 9.40 -17.84 4.19
CA THR A 158 9.64 -18.46 2.89
C THR A 158 10.81 -19.42 2.96
N GLU A 159 10.79 -20.44 2.10
CA GLU A 159 11.90 -21.33 1.83
C GLU A 159 12.14 -21.35 0.33
N VAL A 160 13.40 -21.14 -0.08
CA VAL A 160 13.84 -21.24 -1.47
C VAL A 160 14.90 -22.33 -1.56
N THR A 161 14.69 -23.31 -2.44
CA THR A 161 15.69 -24.34 -2.75
C THR A 161 16.48 -23.94 -3.99
N ASN A 162 17.80 -23.85 -3.88
CA ASN A 162 18.68 -23.66 -5.03
C ASN A 162 18.70 -24.97 -5.86
N PRO A 163 18.31 -24.95 -7.13
CA PRO A 163 18.28 -26.17 -7.96
C PRO A 163 19.66 -26.71 -8.31
N GLU A 164 20.73 -25.90 -8.19
CA GLU A 164 22.08 -26.29 -8.59
C GLU A 164 22.80 -27.11 -7.52
N ASP A 165 22.61 -26.77 -6.24
CA ASP A 165 23.30 -27.40 -5.10
C ASP A 165 22.35 -28.00 -4.05
N ASN A 166 21.02 -27.85 -4.24
CA ASN A 166 19.97 -28.32 -3.36
C ASN A 166 20.06 -27.75 -1.92
N THR A 167 20.71 -26.60 -1.75
CA THR A 167 20.70 -25.83 -0.51
C THR A 167 19.35 -25.12 -0.34
N THR A 168 18.96 -24.89 0.92
CA THR A 168 17.72 -24.18 1.26
C THR A 168 18.05 -22.91 2.04
N THR A 169 17.41 -21.82 1.67
CA THR A 169 17.48 -20.54 2.38
C THR A 169 16.08 -20.17 2.84
N THR A 170 15.98 -19.70 4.09
CA THR A 170 14.72 -19.24 4.68
C THR A 170 14.81 -17.79 5.09
N GLU A 171 13.78 -17.01 4.79
CA GLU A 171 13.63 -15.64 5.29
C GLU A 171 12.21 -15.40 5.79
N GLU A 172 12.10 -14.48 6.76
CA GLU A 172 10.83 -14.10 7.40
C GLU A 172 10.52 -12.62 7.12
N ALA A 173 9.26 -12.33 6.83
CA ALA A 173 8.73 -10.98 6.74
C ALA A 173 7.45 -10.82 7.55
N THR A 174 7.09 -9.58 7.82
CA THR A 174 5.91 -9.19 8.59
C THR A 174 4.80 -8.70 7.67
N VAL A 175 3.58 -9.13 7.94
CA VAL A 175 2.35 -8.55 7.40
C VAL A 175 1.71 -7.71 8.49
N THR A 176 1.52 -6.42 8.22
CA THR A 176 0.72 -5.52 9.06
C THR A 176 -0.68 -5.41 8.48
N VAL A 177 -1.70 -5.71 9.29
CA VAL A 177 -3.11 -5.58 8.95
C VAL A 177 -3.70 -4.44 9.76
N ILE A 178 -4.27 -3.44 9.07
CA ILE A 178 -5.13 -2.45 9.73
C ILE A 178 -6.59 -2.90 9.59
N VAL A 179 -7.21 -3.27 10.70
CA VAL A 179 -8.65 -3.51 10.79
C VAL A 179 -9.32 -2.19 11.14
N THR A 180 -10.07 -1.65 10.20
CA THR A 180 -10.78 -0.39 10.40
C THR A 180 -12.16 -0.46 9.79
N ASN A 181 -13.12 0.15 10.47
CA ASN A 181 -14.44 0.43 9.90
C ASN A 181 -14.42 1.56 8.87
N SER A 182 -13.23 1.97 8.38
CA SER A 182 -13.02 3.09 7.46
C SER A 182 -13.83 2.91 6.17
N THR A 183 -15.08 3.33 6.23
CA THR A 183 -15.77 3.92 5.10
C THR A 183 -15.08 5.26 4.90
N LEU A 184 -14.14 5.33 3.95
CA LEU A 184 -13.60 6.62 3.52
C LEU A 184 -14.76 7.58 3.30
N ALA A 185 -14.57 8.84 3.71
CA ALA A 185 -15.63 9.83 3.68
C ALA A 185 -16.32 9.84 2.31
N THR A 186 -17.63 9.61 2.32
CA THR A 186 -18.48 9.59 1.12
C THR A 186 -19.11 10.97 0.87
N SER A 187 -18.84 11.93 1.75
CA SER A 187 -19.22 13.32 1.57
C SER A 187 -18.23 14.23 2.30
N GLY A 188 -18.11 15.48 1.86
CA GLY A 188 -17.19 16.43 2.45
C GLY A 188 -16.59 17.40 1.43
N GLU A 189 -15.91 18.43 1.93
CA GLU A 189 -15.26 19.44 1.09
C GLU A 189 -14.13 18.85 0.22
N ASN A 190 -13.45 17.82 0.69
CA ASN A 190 -12.35 17.14 0.02
C ASN A 190 -12.75 15.81 -0.67
N VAL A 191 -14.04 15.49 -0.71
CA VAL A 191 -14.56 14.26 -1.32
C VAL A 191 -15.12 14.55 -2.72
N TYR A 192 -14.77 13.70 -3.68
CA TYR A 192 -15.18 13.80 -5.08
C TYR A 192 -15.53 12.46 -5.70
N TYR A 193 -16.27 12.50 -6.79
CA TYR A 193 -16.80 11.35 -7.52
C TYR A 193 -16.40 11.40 -8.98
N VAL A 194 -16.07 10.23 -9.53
CA VAL A 194 -15.76 10.00 -10.94
C VAL A 194 -16.63 8.85 -11.44
N THR A 195 -17.27 9.07 -12.59
CA THR A 195 -18.08 8.07 -13.29
C THR A 195 -17.75 8.07 -14.78
N THR A 196 -18.17 7.03 -15.51
CA THR A 196 -17.96 6.93 -16.97
C THR A 196 -18.67 8.04 -17.77
N SER A 197 -19.70 8.66 -17.19
CA SER A 197 -20.41 9.82 -17.75
C SER A 197 -19.95 11.16 -17.17
N GLY A 198 -18.91 11.17 -16.34
CA GLY A 198 -18.43 12.35 -15.65
C GLY A 198 -17.92 13.44 -16.60
N ASN A 199 -17.98 14.70 -16.14
CA ASN A 199 -17.64 15.87 -16.94
C ASN A 199 -16.77 16.84 -16.14
N SER A 200 -15.80 17.48 -16.80
CA SER A 200 -14.89 18.46 -16.17
C SER A 200 -15.57 19.78 -15.75
N ASN A 201 -16.81 20.02 -16.20
CA ASN A 201 -17.60 21.18 -15.79
C ASN A 201 -18.43 20.92 -14.52
N ASN A 202 -18.49 19.67 -14.05
CA ASN A 202 -19.25 19.34 -12.85
C ASN A 202 -18.44 19.65 -11.58
N ASP A 203 -19.10 19.71 -10.43
CA ASP A 203 -18.46 19.97 -9.13
C ASP A 203 -17.78 18.74 -8.51
N GLY A 204 -18.06 17.55 -9.04
CA GLY A 204 -17.53 16.28 -8.55
C GLY A 204 -18.16 15.81 -7.24
N LYS A 205 -19.20 16.46 -6.71
CA LYS A 205 -19.70 16.19 -5.34
C LYS A 205 -20.67 15.03 -5.23
N SER A 206 -21.08 14.43 -6.34
CA SER A 206 -21.95 13.26 -6.38
C SER A 206 -21.76 12.48 -7.68
N GLU A 207 -22.34 11.28 -7.79
CA GLU A 207 -22.35 10.54 -9.07
C GLU A 207 -23.05 11.31 -10.20
N ASN A 208 -24.13 12.04 -9.87
CA ASN A 208 -24.91 12.81 -10.84
C ASN A 208 -24.17 14.04 -11.37
N SER A 209 -23.21 14.54 -10.59
CA SER A 209 -22.34 15.67 -10.91
C SER A 209 -20.87 15.24 -10.86
N ALA A 210 -20.56 14.02 -11.30
CA ALA A 210 -19.22 13.46 -11.21
C ALA A 210 -18.25 14.13 -12.19
N TRP A 211 -16.97 14.15 -11.82
CA TRP A 211 -15.87 14.53 -12.69
C TRP A 211 -15.56 13.44 -13.71
N SER A 212 -14.95 13.84 -14.83
CA SER A 212 -14.26 12.88 -15.70
C SER A 212 -12.95 12.43 -15.05
N LEU A 213 -12.48 11.22 -15.37
CA LEU A 213 -11.28 10.64 -14.75
C LEU A 213 -10.03 11.50 -14.94
N GLN A 214 -9.76 11.97 -16.16
CA GLN A 214 -8.63 12.86 -16.42
C GLN A 214 -8.74 14.20 -15.66
N HIS A 215 -9.95 14.73 -15.48
CA HIS A 215 -10.13 15.95 -14.71
C HIS A 215 -9.80 15.72 -13.23
N ALA A 216 -10.24 14.61 -12.66
CA ALA A 216 -9.90 14.25 -11.28
C ALA A 216 -8.39 14.13 -11.06
N LEU A 217 -7.65 13.48 -11.97
CA LEU A 217 -6.17 13.39 -11.90
C LEU A 217 -5.45 14.74 -12.00
N ASN A 218 -6.09 15.74 -12.60
CA ASN A 218 -5.55 17.10 -12.73
C ASN A 218 -5.92 18.00 -11.56
N MET A 219 -7.08 17.78 -10.94
CA MET A 219 -7.64 18.67 -9.90
C MET A 219 -7.40 18.17 -8.48
N ALA A 220 -7.31 16.85 -8.27
CA ALA A 220 -7.12 16.30 -6.93
C ALA A 220 -5.80 16.81 -6.33
N THR A 221 -5.84 17.14 -5.04
CA THR A 221 -4.69 17.64 -4.27
C THR A 221 -4.59 16.88 -2.94
N ALA A 222 -3.47 17.02 -2.25
CA ALA A 222 -3.18 16.35 -0.98
C ALA A 222 -4.38 16.34 -0.01
N GLY A 223 -4.76 15.16 0.46
CA GLY A 223 -5.88 14.94 1.38
C GLY A 223 -7.24 14.80 0.70
N ASN A 224 -7.33 14.86 -0.64
CA ASN A 224 -8.58 14.56 -1.35
C ASN A 224 -8.86 13.06 -1.39
N ILE A 225 -10.16 12.73 -1.36
CA ILE A 225 -10.68 11.39 -1.59
C ILE A 225 -11.50 11.44 -2.88
N VAL A 226 -11.14 10.62 -3.85
CA VAL A 226 -11.79 10.55 -5.15
C VAL A 226 -12.33 9.14 -5.35
N HIS A 227 -13.65 8.99 -5.26
CA HIS A 227 -14.35 7.73 -5.48
C HIS A 227 -14.56 7.52 -6.99
N ILE A 228 -14.04 6.42 -7.54
CA ILE A 228 -14.10 6.08 -8.96
C ILE A 228 -15.03 4.88 -9.15
N LYS A 229 -16.18 5.10 -9.80
CA LYS A 229 -17.13 4.01 -10.05
C LYS A 229 -16.58 3.02 -11.06
N ALA A 230 -16.83 1.73 -10.86
CA ALA A 230 -16.60 0.70 -11.84
C ALA A 230 -17.28 1.04 -13.18
N GLY A 231 -16.60 0.71 -14.27
CA GLY A 231 -17.11 0.99 -15.61
C GLY A 231 -16.00 1.19 -16.63
N ASN A 232 -16.39 1.21 -17.90
CA ASN A 232 -15.47 1.42 -19.01
C ASN A 232 -15.27 2.93 -19.28
N TYR A 233 -14.10 3.45 -18.94
CA TYR A 233 -13.69 4.84 -19.16
C TYR A 233 -13.11 5.07 -20.57
N GLY A 234 -13.01 4.02 -21.38
CA GLY A 234 -12.58 4.09 -22.76
C GLY A 234 -11.08 4.28 -22.92
N ASN A 235 -10.68 4.82 -24.07
CA ASN A 235 -9.28 5.10 -24.41
C ASN A 235 -8.90 6.48 -23.88
N LEU A 236 -8.14 6.50 -22.79
CA LEU A 236 -7.66 7.71 -22.15
C LEU A 236 -6.14 7.70 -22.08
N LYS A 237 -5.52 8.82 -22.44
CA LYS A 237 -4.15 9.13 -22.06
C LYS A 237 -4.21 9.85 -20.73
N LEU A 238 -3.88 9.14 -19.65
CA LEU A 238 -3.94 9.67 -18.29
C LEU A 238 -2.63 10.34 -17.89
N GLU A 239 -2.73 11.58 -17.43
CA GLU A 239 -1.61 12.33 -16.85
C GLU A 239 -2.04 12.88 -15.48
N GLN A 240 -1.28 12.58 -14.44
CA GLN A 240 -1.50 13.15 -13.11
C GLN A 240 -0.67 14.43 -12.98
N SER A 241 -1.32 15.54 -12.63
CA SER A 241 -0.66 16.85 -12.54
C SER A 241 -0.24 17.22 -11.12
N ASN A 242 -0.91 16.67 -10.10
CA ASN A 242 -0.71 17.01 -8.70
C ASN A 242 -0.34 15.77 -7.88
N ASN A 243 0.50 15.98 -6.87
CA ASN A 243 0.94 14.92 -5.96
C ASN A 243 0.34 15.13 -4.57
N GLY A 244 0.09 14.01 -3.88
CA GLY A 244 -0.15 14.03 -2.44
C GLY A 244 1.12 14.36 -1.65
N THR A 245 0.98 14.41 -0.33
CA THR A 245 2.10 14.48 0.60
C THR A 245 2.11 13.24 1.48
N GLY A 246 3.23 12.92 2.14
CA GLY A 246 3.30 11.74 3.01
C GLY A 246 2.26 11.74 4.14
N ASN A 247 1.90 12.92 4.65
CA ASN A 247 0.88 13.04 5.70
C ASN A 247 -0.55 13.17 5.16
N ASN A 248 -0.69 13.64 3.92
CA ASN A 248 -1.98 13.85 3.26
C ASN A 248 -1.89 13.31 1.83
N PRO A 249 -1.99 11.99 1.63
CA PRO A 249 -2.01 11.40 0.30
C PRO A 249 -3.26 11.83 -0.47
N ILE A 250 -3.24 11.65 -1.80
CA ILE A 250 -4.45 11.70 -2.61
C ILE A 250 -4.97 10.26 -2.70
N ASN A 251 -6.22 10.03 -2.31
CA ASN A 251 -6.81 8.69 -2.34
C ASN A 251 -7.71 8.56 -3.57
N PHE A 252 -7.38 7.66 -4.49
CA PHE A 252 -8.23 7.29 -5.63
C PHE A 252 -8.80 5.90 -5.39
N VAL A 253 -10.09 5.84 -5.09
CA VAL A 253 -10.70 4.63 -4.52
C VAL A 253 -11.79 4.12 -5.44
N GLY A 254 -11.58 2.92 -5.98
CA GLY A 254 -12.56 2.24 -6.81
C GLY A 254 -13.75 1.72 -5.99
N TYR A 255 -14.94 1.70 -6.58
CA TYR A 255 -16.15 1.10 -5.99
C TYR A 255 -17.09 0.55 -7.07
N LYS A 256 -17.95 -0.43 -6.76
CA LYS A 256 -18.88 -1.05 -7.75
C LYS A 256 -20.20 -0.29 -7.83
N ASN A 257 -20.94 -0.31 -6.74
CA ASN A 257 -22.28 0.23 -6.58
C ASN A 257 -22.26 1.45 -5.66
N THR A 258 -21.61 1.33 -4.50
CA THR A 258 -21.54 2.37 -3.47
C THR A 258 -20.13 2.46 -2.90
N PRO A 259 -19.57 3.67 -2.68
CA PRO A 259 -18.26 3.83 -2.07
C PRO A 259 -18.05 2.97 -0.81
N GLY A 260 -16.92 2.26 -0.75
CA GLY A 260 -16.60 1.33 0.33
C GLY A 260 -17.09 -0.12 0.16
N ASP A 261 -17.73 -0.45 -0.97
CA ASP A 261 -18.13 -1.83 -1.30
C ASP A 261 -16.99 -2.71 -1.85
N ILE A 262 -15.82 -2.10 -2.04
CA ILE A 262 -14.55 -2.76 -2.34
C ILE A 262 -13.58 -2.40 -1.23
N ILE A 263 -12.88 -3.40 -0.71
CA ILE A 263 -11.80 -3.23 0.26
C ILE A 263 -10.48 -3.43 -0.49
N SER A 264 -9.60 -2.44 -0.42
CA SER A 264 -8.29 -2.44 -1.07
C SER A 264 -7.18 -2.58 -0.04
N SER A 265 -6.16 -3.36 -0.38
CA SER A 265 -4.97 -3.64 0.43
C SER A 265 -3.73 -3.15 -0.31
N ASN A 266 -3.40 -1.86 -0.19
CA ASN A 266 -2.21 -1.23 -0.77
C ASN A 266 -1.84 -1.75 -2.16
N GLY A 267 -2.70 -1.47 -3.13
CA GLY A 267 -2.47 -1.84 -4.52
C GLY A 267 -3.75 -2.33 -5.18
N SER A 268 -3.58 -2.81 -6.40
CA SER A 268 -4.69 -3.33 -7.20
C SER A 268 -5.36 -4.51 -6.48
N THR A 269 -6.68 -4.46 -6.26
CA THR A 269 -7.47 -5.63 -5.79
C THR A 269 -7.66 -6.71 -6.86
N PHE A 270 -6.86 -6.65 -7.93
CA PHE A 270 -6.92 -7.54 -9.08
C PHE A 270 -5.59 -8.28 -9.21
N THR A 271 -5.69 -9.60 -9.36
CA THR A 271 -4.54 -10.47 -9.57
C THR A 271 -4.36 -10.72 -11.07
N TYR A 272 -3.11 -10.76 -11.54
CA TYR A 272 -2.82 -11.04 -12.96
C TYR A 272 -3.41 -12.40 -13.36
N GLY A 273 -4.36 -12.39 -14.31
CA GLY A 273 -5.08 -13.57 -14.77
C GLY A 273 -6.57 -13.59 -14.39
N ASP A 274 -7.02 -12.68 -13.53
CA ASP A 274 -8.44 -12.47 -13.27
C ASP A 274 -9.17 -11.98 -14.53
N ASP A 275 -10.46 -12.33 -14.64
CA ASP A 275 -11.30 -11.87 -15.75
C ASP A 275 -11.54 -10.36 -15.67
N ILE A 276 -11.28 -9.66 -16.78
CA ILE A 276 -11.51 -8.22 -16.89
C ILE A 276 -13.03 -7.95 -16.92
N ASN A 277 -13.56 -7.31 -15.87
CA ASN A 277 -15.00 -7.06 -15.73
C ASN A 277 -15.32 -5.59 -15.41
N LEU A 278 -16.04 -4.93 -16.31
CA LEU A 278 -16.44 -3.52 -16.19
C LEU A 278 -17.40 -3.22 -15.02
N ILE A 279 -18.03 -4.24 -14.43
CA ILE A 279 -18.93 -4.08 -13.28
C ILE A 279 -18.13 -4.13 -11.97
N GLU A 280 -16.94 -4.74 -12.01
CA GLU A 280 -16.10 -4.95 -10.83
C GLU A 280 -15.01 -3.87 -10.70
N MET A 281 -14.65 -3.20 -11.80
CA MET A 281 -13.53 -2.26 -11.81
C MET A 281 -13.65 -1.13 -12.86
N PRO A 282 -12.98 0.02 -12.63
CA PRO A 282 -12.70 1.01 -13.67
C PRO A 282 -11.76 0.44 -14.73
N LEU A 283 -12.20 0.42 -15.99
CA LEU A 283 -11.40 -0.05 -17.13
C LEU A 283 -10.93 1.11 -18.00
N ILE A 284 -9.64 1.12 -18.33
CA ILE A 284 -9.01 2.08 -19.24
C ILE A 284 -8.31 1.28 -20.34
N ASN A 285 -8.67 1.56 -21.59
CA ASN A 285 -8.12 0.83 -22.74
C ASN A 285 -6.85 1.52 -23.27
N GLY A 286 -5.71 0.82 -23.22
CA GLY A 286 -4.48 1.23 -23.89
C GLY A 286 -4.41 0.74 -25.35
N TYR A 287 -3.85 1.55 -26.26
CA TYR A 287 -3.59 1.14 -27.64
C TYR A 287 -2.08 0.96 -27.88
N ASN A 288 -1.63 -0.26 -28.16
CA ASN A 288 -0.36 -0.51 -28.84
C ASN A 288 -0.67 -0.95 -30.27
N ALA A 289 0.00 -0.37 -31.26
CA ALA A 289 -0.31 -0.53 -32.69
C ALA A 289 -0.27 -1.99 -33.21
N ASN A 290 0.19 -2.98 -32.41
CA ASN A 290 0.30 -4.39 -32.81
C ASN A 290 -0.30 -5.39 -31.79
N SER A 291 -0.95 -4.94 -30.71
CA SER A 291 -1.68 -5.80 -29.76
C SER A 291 -2.46 -4.93 -28.76
N LEU A 292 -3.69 -5.32 -28.43
CA LEU A 292 -4.48 -4.69 -27.38
C LEU A 292 -3.75 -4.91 -26.04
N GLY A 293 -3.27 -3.84 -25.43
CA GLY A 293 -2.78 -3.85 -24.05
C GLY A 293 -3.85 -3.24 -23.15
N THR A 294 -4.68 -4.10 -22.60
CA THR A 294 -5.49 -3.90 -21.37
C THR A 294 -4.54 -4.11 -20.18
N ASP A 295 -4.49 -3.39 -19.06
CA ASP A 295 -5.41 -2.51 -18.33
C ASP A 295 -4.58 -1.65 -17.36
N ILE A 296 -5.18 -0.59 -16.80
CA ILE A 296 -4.77 -0.05 -15.49
C ILE A 296 -5.99 -0.14 -14.58
N ALA A 297 -5.93 -1.03 -13.58
CA ALA A 297 -6.86 -1.04 -12.46
C ALA A 297 -6.34 -0.05 -11.40
N ILE A 298 -7.13 0.98 -11.08
CA ILE A 298 -6.84 1.88 -9.96
C ILE A 298 -7.57 1.32 -8.75
N PHE A 299 -6.85 0.64 -7.89
CA PHE A 299 -7.23 0.48 -6.50
C PHE A 299 -6.03 0.89 -5.63
N SER A 300 -6.26 1.83 -4.73
CA SER A 300 -5.43 2.10 -3.57
C SER A 300 -6.33 2.09 -2.36
#